data_AF-A0A9N9VU49-F1
#
_entry.id   AF-A0A9N9VU49-F1
#
_cell.length_a   1.000
_cell.length_b   1.000
_cell.length_c   1.000
_cell.angle_alpha   90.00
_cell.angle_beta   90.00
_cell.angle_gamma   90.00
#
_symmetry.space_group_name_H-M   'P 1'
#
loop_
_entity.id
_entity.type
_entity.pdbx_description
1 polymer ?
#
loop_
_entity_poly.entity_id
_entity_poly.type
_entity_poly.pdbx_seq_one_letter_code
_entity_poly.pdbx_strand_id
1 'polypeptide(L)'
;MDPMTHPISHGNEGIVNLRQETAAIRAMGLPQKGFPIVFVPGFSGWGRPLLGTVNYFGGFENLPLILSQLDYNVIVVRIGPISSNKERACEVFAQLTAGGFDLPGTPTTFVPVNFGINHPAEDLGLVAGAETPRAVLYQASGNALPIDWKWSDTNKVNFICHSQGGTTVRCLIELLSGISDRNLTAFRGVDRQPWVNSVVTIGTPHKGTTVTDVVNDLITPTGLDPLVDLITSCSFEDRQDRVYDLHLDHWGFANPSRQTYQAMRARIAPAVTTWWVGRYNGFYDNSVRGINALDSFAPVPSRHTYYFTMSFCATTSFPNETLTAQEINDFIALFPYSINPFGVGGLLLAPLQFLGPSARAALGWMIAVANNHLGPLGYFSRIPPPGNQIPRPDVLPLLSYPAYAMGGRNIPPGVAMPGITSEEFQPNDGIVNTLSMDGPMTGPVNHGSFAAQLDASGPADAKAIYWHLGTNSTIDHADQIGAFTNRITSDEVQVMYMLFAELIDRLGPAAIPTTTPSS
;
A
#
# COMPACT_ATOMS: atom_id res chain seq x y z
N MET A 1 -2.71 17.47 20.50
CA MET A 1 -1.65 17.76 19.51
C MET A 1 -2.24 18.74 18.49
N ASP A 2 -1.54 19.80 18.11
CA ASP A 2 -1.99 20.72 17.07
C ASP A 2 -1.21 20.45 15.78
N PRO A 3 -1.85 20.01 14.69
CA PRO A 3 -1.17 19.59 13.47
C PRO A 3 -0.55 20.76 12.69
N MET A 4 -0.95 22.00 12.98
CA MET A 4 -0.41 23.20 12.32
C MET A 4 0.90 23.68 12.92
N THR A 5 1.17 23.33 14.17
CA THR A 5 2.34 23.82 14.93
C THR A 5 3.28 22.72 15.38
N HIS A 6 2.87 21.45 15.32
CA HIS A 6 3.72 20.31 15.68
C HIS A 6 5.03 20.29 14.85
N PRO A 7 6.20 20.00 15.44
CA PRO A 7 7.44 19.83 14.69
C PRO A 7 7.31 18.71 13.64
N ILE A 8 7.83 18.92 12.44
CA ILE A 8 7.92 17.88 11.40
C ILE A 8 9.39 17.74 11.06
N SER A 9 9.88 16.50 10.96
CA SER A 9 11.23 16.21 10.55
C SER A 9 11.54 16.81 9.17
N HIS A 10 12.74 17.39 9.01
CA HIS A 10 13.12 18.05 7.76
C HIS A 10 13.05 17.16 6.51
N GLY A 11 13.18 15.84 6.68
CA GLY A 11 13.05 14.87 5.59
C GLY A 11 11.61 14.57 5.17
N ASN A 12 10.60 15.08 5.89
CA ASN A 12 9.19 14.79 5.63
C ASN A 12 8.51 15.93 4.88
N GLU A 13 9.05 16.25 3.69
CA GLU A 13 8.58 17.33 2.82
C GLU A 13 7.10 17.16 2.45
N GLY A 14 6.64 15.92 2.28
CA GLY A 14 5.23 15.62 2.01
C GLY A 14 4.30 16.17 3.09
N ILE A 15 4.62 15.93 4.37
CA ILE A 15 3.80 16.41 5.50
C ILE A 15 3.90 17.94 5.62
N VAL A 16 5.07 18.52 5.37
CA VAL A 16 5.26 19.98 5.34
C VAL A 16 4.39 20.64 4.27
N ASN A 17 4.40 20.12 3.05
CA ASN A 17 3.59 20.64 1.95
C ASN A 17 2.10 20.45 2.23
N LEU A 18 1.69 19.29 2.77
CA LEU A 18 0.31 19.05 3.20
C LEU A 18 -0.16 20.11 4.22
N ARG A 19 0.69 20.48 5.18
CA ARG A 19 0.38 21.56 6.13
C ARG A 19 0.18 22.90 5.43
N GLN A 20 1.01 23.23 4.45
CA GLN A 20 0.91 24.47 3.68
C GLN A 20 -0.38 24.52 2.85
N GLU A 21 -0.70 23.43 2.14
CA GLU A 21 -1.94 23.28 1.38
C GLU A 21 -3.17 23.41 2.29
N THR A 22 -3.15 22.74 3.45
CA THR A 22 -4.23 22.83 4.44
C THR A 22 -4.40 24.26 4.98
N ALA A 23 -3.29 24.97 5.26
CA ALA A 23 -3.33 26.37 5.70
C ALA A 23 -3.91 27.29 4.62
N ALA A 24 -3.53 27.10 3.36
CA ALA A 24 -4.01 27.90 2.23
C ALA A 24 -5.52 27.68 2.01
N ILE A 25 -5.98 26.42 2.03
CA ILE A 25 -7.40 26.07 1.94
C ILE A 25 -8.21 26.64 3.11
N ARG A 26 -7.64 26.64 4.33
CA ARG A 26 -8.26 27.29 5.49
C ARG A 26 -8.38 28.81 5.28
N ALA A 27 -7.35 29.45 4.73
CA ALA A 27 -7.34 30.89 4.45
C ALA A 27 -8.36 31.32 3.38
N MET A 28 -8.73 30.43 2.45
CA MET A 28 -9.81 30.67 1.49
C MET A 28 -11.21 30.68 2.13
N GLY A 29 -11.34 30.32 3.41
CA GLY A 29 -12.63 30.31 4.12
C GLY A 29 -13.59 29.21 3.64
N LEU A 30 -13.07 28.13 3.04
CA LEU A 30 -13.90 27.03 2.56
C LEU A 30 -14.55 26.29 3.76
N PRO A 31 -15.89 26.12 3.75
CA PRO A 31 -16.60 25.49 4.85
C PRO A 31 -16.37 23.98 4.85
N GLN A 32 -16.39 23.41 6.06
CA GLN A 32 -16.39 21.97 6.29
C GLN A 32 -17.65 21.32 5.71
N LYS A 33 -17.51 20.14 5.11
CA LYS A 33 -18.60 19.42 4.43
C LYS A 33 -19.16 18.27 5.26
N GLY A 34 -18.36 17.69 6.14
CA GLY A 34 -18.76 16.57 6.99
C GLY A 34 -18.95 15.25 6.23
N PHE A 35 -18.42 15.12 5.01
CA PHE A 35 -18.43 13.84 4.30
C PHE A 35 -17.54 12.84 5.05
N PRO A 36 -18.03 11.62 5.37
CA PRO A 36 -17.25 10.66 6.13
C PRO A 36 -15.98 10.25 5.39
N ILE A 37 -14.95 9.97 6.18
CA ILE A 37 -13.66 9.49 5.71
C ILE A 37 -13.68 7.97 5.71
N VAL A 38 -13.40 7.36 4.56
CA VAL A 38 -13.31 5.91 4.41
C VAL A 38 -11.84 5.50 4.36
N PHE A 39 -11.41 4.78 5.38
CA PHE A 39 -10.06 4.22 5.48
C PHE A 39 -10.00 2.88 4.74
N VAL A 40 -9.14 2.80 3.72
CA VAL A 40 -8.98 1.61 2.88
C VAL A 40 -7.59 1.02 3.10
N PRO A 41 -7.49 -0.16 3.75
CA PRO A 41 -6.21 -0.79 4.03
C PRO A 41 -5.57 -1.31 2.75
N GLY A 42 -4.27 -1.58 2.79
CA GLY A 42 -3.47 -2.08 1.67
C GLY A 42 -3.43 -3.59 1.53
N PHE A 43 -2.35 -4.04 0.87
CA PHE A 43 -1.93 -5.43 0.88
C PHE A 43 -1.55 -5.81 2.33
N SER A 44 -1.78 -7.07 2.71
CA SER A 44 -1.56 -7.60 4.07
C SER A 44 -2.29 -6.86 5.20
N GLY A 45 -3.34 -6.10 4.91
CA GLY A 45 -4.15 -5.42 5.93
C GLY A 45 -4.89 -6.35 6.88
N TRP A 46 -5.34 -5.83 8.03
CA TRP A 46 -6.20 -6.56 8.96
C TRP A 46 -7.37 -5.69 9.39
N GLY A 47 -8.54 -6.32 9.54
CA GLY A 47 -9.76 -5.62 9.98
C GLY A 47 -9.86 -5.49 11.49
N ARG A 48 -9.56 -6.54 12.24
CA ARG A 48 -9.49 -6.53 13.71
C ARG A 48 -8.06 -6.32 14.17
N PRO A 49 -7.81 -5.65 15.31
CA PRO A 49 -6.46 -5.46 15.82
C PRO A 49 -5.69 -6.79 15.88
N LEU A 50 -4.50 -6.82 15.27
CA LEU A 50 -3.65 -8.00 15.25
C LEU A 50 -3.23 -8.32 16.70
N LEU A 51 -3.39 -9.59 17.10
CA LEU A 51 -3.22 -10.06 18.49
C LEU A 51 -4.06 -9.27 19.52
N GLY A 52 -5.12 -8.60 19.08
CA GLY A 52 -6.00 -7.79 19.92
C GLY A 52 -5.46 -6.40 20.29
N THR A 53 -4.26 -6.02 19.84
CA THR A 53 -3.59 -4.78 20.30
C THR A 53 -3.05 -3.88 19.21
N VAL A 54 -2.75 -4.41 18.01
CA VAL A 54 -2.14 -3.62 16.93
C VAL A 54 -3.18 -3.30 15.87
N ASN A 55 -3.64 -2.05 15.82
CA ASN A 55 -4.52 -1.54 14.77
C ASN A 55 -3.77 -1.42 13.44
N TYR A 56 -4.46 -1.63 12.30
CA TYR A 56 -3.84 -1.36 11.01
C TYR A 56 -3.59 0.14 10.87
N PHE A 57 -4.64 0.96 10.98
CA PHE A 57 -4.53 2.41 11.04
C PHE A 57 -4.29 2.88 12.48
N GLY A 58 -3.03 2.89 12.88
CA GLY A 58 -2.55 3.51 14.12
C GLY A 58 -1.64 2.64 14.96
N GLY A 59 -1.34 1.40 14.57
CA GLY A 59 -0.49 0.51 15.36
C GLY A 59 -0.98 0.38 16.80
N PHE A 60 -0.19 0.85 17.77
CA PHE A 60 -0.57 0.86 19.19
C PHE A 60 -1.51 2.01 19.57
N GLU A 61 -1.63 3.02 18.72
CA GLU A 61 -2.64 4.08 18.78
C GLU A 61 -3.86 3.70 17.91
N ASN A 62 -4.88 4.56 17.86
CA ASN A 62 -6.07 4.34 17.02
C ASN A 62 -6.41 5.61 16.22
N LEU A 63 -5.92 5.68 14.98
CA LEU A 63 -6.12 6.86 14.11
C LEU A 63 -7.61 7.13 13.80
N PRO A 64 -8.45 6.13 13.48
CA PRO A 64 -9.89 6.34 13.33
C PRO A 64 -10.54 6.97 14.58
N LEU A 65 -10.18 6.49 15.76
CA LEU A 65 -10.70 7.03 17.03
C LEU A 65 -10.24 8.47 17.24
N ILE A 66 -8.94 8.76 17.03
CA ILE A 66 -8.38 10.11 17.13
C ILE A 66 -9.13 11.08 16.22
N LEU A 67 -9.36 10.72 14.95
CA LEU A 67 -10.10 11.58 14.01
C LEU A 67 -11.57 11.74 14.42
N SER A 68 -12.22 10.71 14.95
CA SER A 68 -13.60 10.82 15.45
C SER A 68 -13.74 11.73 16.66
N GLN A 69 -12.72 11.80 17.52
CA GLN A 69 -12.65 12.76 18.63
C GLN A 69 -12.43 14.20 18.15
N LEU A 70 -11.95 14.38 16.92
CA LEU A 70 -11.85 15.66 16.22
C LEU A 70 -13.08 15.95 15.34
N ASP A 71 -14.17 15.22 15.56
CA ASP A 71 -15.47 15.37 14.91
C ASP A 71 -15.55 14.93 13.43
N TYR A 72 -14.61 14.07 13.00
CA TYR A 72 -14.69 13.41 11.69
C TYR A 72 -15.32 12.02 11.79
N ASN A 73 -16.36 11.72 11.01
CA ASN A 73 -16.85 10.34 10.90
C ASN A 73 -15.86 9.50 10.10
N VAL A 74 -15.37 8.40 10.67
CA VAL A 74 -14.42 7.50 10.01
C VAL A 74 -15.01 6.11 9.84
N ILE A 75 -15.12 5.66 8.59
CA ILE A 75 -15.54 4.31 8.22
C ILE A 75 -14.29 3.51 7.87
N VAL A 76 -14.03 2.41 8.55
CA VAL A 76 -12.91 1.51 8.25
C VAL A 76 -13.44 0.27 7.54
N VAL A 77 -13.09 0.11 6.26
CA VAL A 77 -13.50 -1.08 5.50
C VAL A 77 -12.64 -2.29 5.87
N ARG A 78 -13.25 -3.47 5.87
CA ARG A 78 -12.58 -4.75 6.17
C ARG A 78 -12.60 -5.60 4.91
N ILE A 79 -11.52 -5.58 4.13
CA ILE A 79 -11.44 -6.16 2.79
C ILE A 79 -10.28 -7.15 2.67
N GLY A 80 -10.31 -8.01 1.66
CA GLY A 80 -9.36 -9.10 1.47
C GLY A 80 -7.91 -8.60 1.37
N PRO A 81 -7.01 -8.99 2.29
CA PRO A 81 -5.66 -8.46 2.35
C PRO A 81 -4.76 -8.84 1.18
N ILE A 82 -5.04 -9.97 0.52
CA ILE A 82 -4.22 -10.48 -0.60
C ILE A 82 -5.05 -10.74 -1.86
N SER A 83 -6.32 -10.33 -1.86
CA SER A 83 -7.23 -10.41 -3.02
C SER A 83 -6.87 -9.38 -4.09
N SER A 84 -7.40 -9.57 -5.30
CA SER A 84 -7.26 -8.60 -6.39
C SER A 84 -7.93 -7.27 -6.07
N ASN A 85 -7.50 -6.18 -6.72
CA ASN A 85 -8.13 -4.86 -6.65
C ASN A 85 -9.61 -4.92 -7.02
N LYS A 86 -9.98 -5.78 -7.98
CA LYS A 86 -11.37 -5.94 -8.42
C LYS A 86 -12.24 -6.61 -7.35
N GLU A 87 -11.76 -7.69 -6.73
CA GLU A 87 -12.48 -8.32 -5.60
C GLU A 87 -12.62 -7.31 -4.45
N ARG A 88 -11.52 -6.65 -4.07
CA ARG A 88 -11.51 -5.65 -3.00
C ARG A 88 -12.44 -4.47 -3.30
N ALA A 89 -12.51 -3.99 -4.54
CA ALA A 89 -13.45 -2.95 -4.95
C ALA A 89 -14.91 -3.39 -4.78
N CYS A 90 -15.23 -4.65 -5.10
CA CYS A 90 -16.57 -5.22 -4.87
C CYS A 90 -16.91 -5.27 -3.37
N GLU A 91 -15.95 -5.63 -2.52
CA GLU A 91 -16.14 -5.64 -1.06
C GLU A 91 -16.36 -4.24 -0.50
N VAL A 92 -15.56 -3.24 -0.90
CA VAL A 92 -15.76 -1.84 -0.51
C VAL A 92 -17.15 -1.36 -0.93
N PHE A 93 -17.54 -1.62 -2.16
CA PHE A 93 -18.85 -1.23 -2.68
C PHE A 93 -19.99 -1.87 -1.88
N ALA A 94 -19.90 -3.18 -1.59
CA ALA A 94 -20.90 -3.88 -0.79
C ALA A 94 -21.03 -3.31 0.62
N GLN A 95 -19.90 -3.04 1.30
CA GLN A 95 -19.89 -2.48 2.66
C GLN A 95 -20.52 -1.08 2.73
N LEU A 96 -20.24 -0.22 1.74
CA LEU A 96 -20.73 1.17 1.75
C LEU A 96 -22.18 1.32 1.26
N THR A 97 -22.64 0.44 0.35
CA THR A 97 -24.00 0.52 -0.22
C THR A 97 -25.06 -0.27 0.57
N ALA A 98 -24.66 -1.33 1.28
CA ALA A 98 -25.58 -2.06 2.16
C ALA A 98 -26.19 -1.14 3.23
N GLY A 99 -25.39 -0.19 3.75
CA GLY A 99 -25.74 0.65 4.90
C GLY A 99 -25.72 -0.14 6.20
N GLY A 100 -25.65 0.59 7.31
CA GLY A 100 -25.41 0.02 8.63
C GLY A 100 -23.97 -0.46 8.79
N PHE A 101 -23.32 -0.04 9.87
CA PHE A 101 -21.93 -0.34 10.18
C PHE A 101 -21.83 -1.06 11.53
N ASP A 102 -20.81 -1.90 11.68
CA ASP A 102 -20.43 -2.38 13.00
C ASP A 102 -19.83 -1.22 13.81
N LEU A 103 -19.87 -1.33 15.14
CA LEU A 103 -19.19 -0.38 16.03
C LEU A 103 -17.86 -0.98 16.52
N PRO A 104 -16.89 -0.15 16.93
CA PRO A 104 -15.62 -0.63 17.46
C PRO A 104 -15.85 -1.59 18.64
N GLY A 105 -15.26 -2.78 18.57
CA GLY A 105 -15.36 -3.80 19.61
C GLY A 105 -16.61 -4.68 19.58
N THR A 106 -17.57 -4.46 18.67
CA THR A 106 -18.74 -5.35 18.54
C THR A 106 -18.40 -6.63 17.76
N PRO A 107 -19.16 -7.73 17.95
CA PRO A 107 -19.02 -8.92 17.11
C PRO A 107 -19.12 -8.58 15.63
N THR A 108 -18.30 -9.25 14.81
CA THR A 108 -18.29 -9.02 13.35
C THR A 108 -19.60 -9.51 12.74
N THR A 109 -20.25 -8.63 11.99
CA THR A 109 -21.32 -9.01 11.06
C THR A 109 -20.83 -9.03 9.62
N PHE A 110 -21.57 -9.68 8.72
CA PHE A 110 -21.21 -9.87 7.32
C PHE A 110 -22.23 -9.23 6.38
N VAL A 111 -21.77 -8.89 5.17
CA VAL A 111 -22.61 -8.41 4.06
C VAL A 111 -22.32 -9.22 2.80
N PRO A 112 -23.34 -9.56 2.00
CA PRO A 112 -23.14 -10.24 0.71
C PRO A 112 -22.28 -9.40 -0.25
N VAL A 113 -21.43 -10.07 -1.02
CA VAL A 113 -20.57 -9.46 -2.05
C VAL A 113 -20.78 -10.14 -3.38
N ASN A 114 -20.86 -9.34 -4.45
CA ASN A 114 -20.97 -9.85 -5.82
C ASN A 114 -19.64 -9.65 -6.55
N PHE A 115 -18.89 -10.74 -6.75
CA PHE A 115 -17.64 -10.75 -7.53
C PHE A 115 -17.85 -10.93 -9.05
N GLY A 116 -19.10 -11.00 -9.50
CA GLY A 116 -19.49 -11.15 -10.90
C GLY A 116 -19.65 -12.59 -11.35
N ILE A 117 -20.23 -12.76 -12.54
CA ILE A 117 -20.67 -14.07 -13.06
C ILE A 117 -19.57 -14.93 -13.69
N ASN A 118 -18.36 -14.39 -13.88
CA ASN A 118 -17.23 -15.05 -14.56
C ASN A 118 -15.99 -15.08 -13.66
N HIS A 119 -16.18 -15.27 -12.36
CA HIS A 119 -15.07 -15.42 -11.42
C HIS A 119 -14.31 -16.74 -11.70
N PRO A 120 -12.97 -16.75 -11.65
CA PRO A 120 -12.15 -17.92 -12.01
C PRO A 120 -12.08 -19.02 -10.93
N ALA A 121 -12.65 -18.81 -9.75
CA ALA A 121 -12.69 -19.83 -8.70
C ALA A 121 -13.48 -21.07 -9.17
N GLU A 122 -13.05 -22.26 -8.75
CA GLU A 122 -13.60 -23.54 -9.20
C GLU A 122 -15.06 -23.74 -8.77
N ASP A 123 -15.41 -23.33 -7.56
CA ASP A 123 -16.76 -23.45 -7.01
C ASP A 123 -17.54 -22.13 -7.14
N LEU A 124 -18.34 -22.04 -8.20
CA LEU A 124 -19.20 -20.87 -8.45
C LEU A 124 -20.31 -20.71 -7.40
N GLY A 125 -20.66 -21.77 -6.66
CA GLY A 125 -21.61 -21.68 -5.55
C GLY A 125 -21.04 -20.87 -4.38
N LEU A 126 -19.76 -21.08 -4.07
CA LEU A 126 -19.05 -20.28 -3.06
C LEU A 126 -18.90 -18.81 -3.49
N VAL A 127 -18.68 -18.55 -4.78
CA VAL A 127 -18.65 -17.19 -5.32
C VAL A 127 -20.02 -16.51 -5.22
N ALA A 128 -21.10 -17.22 -5.56
CA ALA A 128 -22.46 -16.67 -5.51
C ALA A 128 -22.92 -16.38 -4.08
N GLY A 129 -22.46 -17.17 -3.11
CA GLY A 129 -22.72 -16.99 -1.68
C GLY A 129 -21.65 -16.18 -0.93
N ALA A 130 -20.78 -15.47 -1.64
CA ALA A 130 -19.67 -14.76 -1.01
C ALA A 130 -20.14 -13.63 -0.09
N GLU A 131 -19.46 -13.48 1.05
CA GLU A 131 -19.69 -12.42 2.01
C GLU A 131 -18.38 -11.80 2.49
N THR A 132 -18.42 -10.54 2.89
CA THR A 132 -17.29 -9.82 3.49
C THR A 132 -17.71 -9.24 4.84
N PRO A 133 -16.80 -9.05 5.81
CA PRO A 133 -17.13 -8.39 7.05
C PRO A 133 -17.66 -6.97 6.77
N ARG A 134 -18.67 -6.53 7.53
CA ARG A 134 -19.23 -5.16 7.44
C ARG A 134 -18.15 -4.10 7.71
N ALA A 135 -18.26 -2.87 7.24
CA ALA A 135 -17.31 -1.83 7.68
C ALA A 135 -17.58 -1.43 9.15
N VAL A 136 -16.57 -0.85 9.82
CA VAL A 136 -16.66 -0.34 11.20
C VAL A 136 -16.76 1.19 11.18
N LEU A 137 -17.74 1.77 11.88
CA LEU A 137 -17.91 3.21 11.99
C LEU A 137 -17.38 3.74 13.34
N TYR A 138 -16.41 4.64 13.27
CA TYR A 138 -16.00 5.51 14.37
C TYR A 138 -16.76 6.83 14.23
N GLN A 139 -17.73 7.03 15.12
CA GLN A 139 -18.70 8.11 15.02
C GLN A 139 -18.18 9.41 15.66
N ALA A 140 -18.36 10.51 14.95
CA ALA A 140 -18.12 11.84 15.47
C ALA A 140 -19.12 12.17 16.59
N SER A 141 -18.67 12.82 17.66
CA SER A 141 -19.52 13.12 18.83
C SER A 141 -20.50 14.26 18.58
N GLY A 142 -20.08 15.27 17.81
CA GLY A 142 -20.87 16.45 17.43
C GLY A 142 -21.59 16.31 16.08
N ASN A 143 -21.15 15.38 15.22
CA ASN A 143 -21.70 15.19 13.88
C ASN A 143 -21.96 13.70 13.55
N ALA A 144 -22.73 13.02 14.38
CA ALA A 144 -23.05 11.60 14.21
C ALA A 144 -23.72 11.29 12.86
N LEU A 145 -23.22 10.31 12.10
CA LEU A 145 -23.92 9.80 10.91
C LEU A 145 -25.31 9.23 11.29
N PRO A 146 -26.35 9.48 10.48
CA PRO A 146 -27.66 8.84 10.65
C PRO A 146 -27.55 7.31 10.59
N ILE A 147 -28.43 6.61 11.34
CA ILE A 147 -28.44 5.13 11.39
C ILE A 147 -28.74 4.49 10.02
N ASP A 148 -29.49 5.19 9.18
CA ASP A 148 -29.88 4.79 7.83
C ASP A 148 -28.93 5.35 6.75
N TRP A 149 -27.80 5.92 7.14
CA TRP A 149 -26.81 6.44 6.21
C TRP A 149 -26.36 5.36 5.23
N LYS A 150 -26.38 5.71 3.95
CA LYS A 150 -25.94 4.88 2.82
C LYS A 150 -25.18 5.72 1.82
N TRP A 151 -24.13 5.14 1.24
CA TRP A 151 -23.35 5.80 0.21
C TRP A 151 -24.20 6.09 -1.03
N SER A 152 -24.19 7.35 -1.46
CA SER A 152 -24.99 7.86 -2.58
C SER A 152 -24.39 9.16 -3.13
N ASP A 153 -25.08 9.80 -4.09
CA ASP A 153 -24.69 11.08 -4.66
C ASP A 153 -24.84 12.26 -3.68
N THR A 154 -25.78 12.18 -2.74
CA THR A 154 -25.94 13.14 -1.65
C THR A 154 -25.03 12.81 -0.47
N ASN A 155 -24.80 11.52 -0.20
CA ASN A 155 -23.96 11.04 0.89
C ASN A 155 -22.59 10.63 0.36
N LYS A 156 -21.80 11.60 -0.11
CA LYS A 156 -20.47 11.34 -0.66
C LYS A 156 -19.47 10.91 0.42
N VAL A 157 -18.35 10.34 -0.02
CA VAL A 157 -17.25 9.94 0.87
C VAL A 157 -15.92 10.51 0.40
N ASN A 158 -15.00 10.67 1.35
CA ASN A 158 -13.58 10.91 1.09
C ASN A 158 -12.80 9.62 1.39
N PHE A 159 -11.97 9.14 0.48
CA PHE A 159 -11.13 7.96 0.75
C PHE A 159 -9.74 8.37 1.23
N ILE A 160 -9.24 7.73 2.28
CA ILE A 160 -7.82 7.71 2.62
C ILE A 160 -7.32 6.27 2.49
N CYS A 161 -6.38 6.07 1.58
CA CYS A 161 -5.94 4.76 1.16
C CYS A 161 -4.46 4.58 1.48
N HIS A 162 -4.11 3.44 2.05
CA HIS A 162 -2.71 3.04 2.23
C HIS A 162 -2.36 1.92 1.24
N SER A 163 -1.17 1.97 0.65
CA SER A 163 -0.61 0.89 -0.18
C SER A 163 -1.59 0.44 -1.28
N GLN A 164 -1.87 -0.85 -1.46
CA GLN A 164 -2.84 -1.37 -2.45
C GLN A 164 -4.26 -0.76 -2.33
N GLY A 165 -4.62 -0.16 -1.19
CA GLY A 165 -5.90 0.52 -1.04
C GLY A 165 -6.13 1.58 -2.11
N GLY A 166 -5.07 2.29 -2.55
CA GLY A 166 -5.19 3.33 -3.57
C GLY A 166 -5.50 2.76 -4.96
N THR A 167 -4.85 1.67 -5.36
CA THR A 167 -5.15 0.96 -6.62
C THR A 167 -6.50 0.25 -6.57
N THR A 168 -6.94 -0.21 -5.39
CA THR A 168 -8.29 -0.72 -5.15
C THR A 168 -9.35 0.37 -5.40
N VAL A 169 -9.20 1.55 -4.80
CA VAL A 169 -10.16 2.66 -4.98
C VAL A 169 -10.14 3.20 -6.41
N ARG A 170 -8.97 3.21 -7.07
CA ARG A 170 -8.88 3.54 -8.50
C ARG A 170 -9.69 2.56 -9.36
N CYS A 171 -9.57 1.26 -9.10
CA CYS A 171 -10.40 0.23 -9.76
C CYS A 171 -11.90 0.42 -9.45
N LEU A 172 -12.25 0.72 -8.19
CA LEU A 172 -13.62 1.00 -7.78
C LEU A 172 -14.21 2.18 -8.54
N ILE A 173 -13.50 3.30 -8.65
CA ILE A 173 -13.98 4.50 -9.36
C ILE A 173 -14.27 4.19 -10.83
N GLU A 174 -13.42 3.40 -11.48
CA GLU A 174 -13.68 2.97 -12.86
C GLU A 174 -14.94 2.11 -12.95
N LEU A 175 -15.12 1.14 -12.04
CA LEU A 175 -16.34 0.33 -11.98
C LEU A 175 -17.60 1.19 -11.75
N LEU A 176 -17.49 2.25 -10.94
CA LEU A 176 -18.59 3.18 -10.67
C LEU A 176 -19.03 3.97 -11.91
N SER A 177 -18.27 4.00 -13.02
CA SER A 177 -18.76 4.57 -14.29
C SER A 177 -20.02 3.85 -14.82
N GLY A 178 -20.21 2.60 -14.37
CA GLY A 178 -21.32 1.73 -14.75
C GLY A 178 -21.24 1.14 -16.16
N ILE A 179 -20.14 1.39 -16.87
CA ILE A 179 -19.92 0.89 -18.24
C ILE A 179 -18.66 0.01 -18.40
N SER A 180 -17.76 -0.01 -17.42
CA SER A 180 -16.41 -0.58 -17.56
C SER A 180 -16.36 -2.11 -17.44
N ASP A 181 -17.26 -2.74 -16.68
CA ASP A 181 -17.31 -4.20 -16.59
C ASP A 181 -18.74 -4.74 -16.64
N ARG A 182 -19.04 -5.47 -17.71
CA ARG A 182 -20.34 -6.12 -17.88
C ARG A 182 -20.48 -7.29 -16.89
N ASN A 183 -19.46 -8.00 -16.47
CA ASN A 183 -19.62 -9.16 -15.60
C ASN A 183 -20.08 -8.81 -14.17
N LEU A 184 -20.00 -7.54 -13.78
CA LEU A 184 -20.38 -7.03 -12.46
C LEU A 184 -21.72 -6.26 -12.53
N THR A 185 -22.84 -6.97 -12.41
CA THR A 185 -24.18 -6.38 -12.55
C THR A 185 -24.50 -5.30 -11.53
N ALA A 186 -23.93 -5.37 -10.32
CA ALA A 186 -24.12 -4.38 -9.26
C ALA A 186 -23.66 -2.95 -9.66
N PHE A 187 -22.70 -2.85 -10.58
CA PHE A 187 -22.16 -1.57 -11.03
C PHE A 187 -22.85 -1.04 -12.28
N ARG A 188 -23.55 -1.88 -13.06
CA ARG A 188 -24.06 -1.51 -14.39
C ARG A 188 -25.07 -0.35 -14.37
N GLY A 189 -25.06 0.42 -15.46
CA GLY A 189 -26.20 1.23 -15.91
C GLY A 189 -26.41 2.57 -15.21
N VAL A 190 -25.58 2.91 -14.22
CA VAL A 190 -25.62 4.21 -13.54
C VAL A 190 -24.19 4.67 -13.27
N ASP A 191 -23.87 5.89 -13.68
CA ASP A 191 -22.64 6.55 -13.29
C ASP A 191 -22.73 7.03 -11.84
N ARG A 192 -21.91 6.43 -10.99
CA ARG A 192 -21.78 6.67 -9.57
C ARG A 192 -20.41 7.26 -9.22
N GLN A 193 -19.57 7.60 -10.20
CA GLN A 193 -18.31 8.31 -9.93
C GLN A 193 -18.50 9.60 -9.12
N PRO A 194 -19.61 10.37 -9.30
CA PRO A 194 -19.87 11.55 -8.47
C PRO A 194 -20.06 11.29 -6.97
N TRP A 195 -20.24 10.03 -6.54
CA TRP A 195 -20.38 9.66 -5.12
C TRP A 195 -19.04 9.75 -4.35
N VAL A 196 -17.94 9.90 -5.08
CA VAL A 196 -16.58 10.00 -4.55
C VAL A 196 -16.13 11.45 -4.58
N ASN A 197 -15.95 12.05 -3.40
CA ASN A 197 -15.52 13.45 -3.31
C ASN A 197 -14.00 13.58 -3.50
N SER A 198 -13.22 12.83 -2.73
CA SER A 198 -11.75 12.85 -2.82
C SER A 198 -11.14 11.48 -2.56
N VAL A 199 -9.90 11.31 -3.01
CA VAL A 199 -9.04 10.15 -2.75
C VAL A 199 -7.66 10.63 -2.36
N VAL A 200 -7.20 10.21 -1.19
CA VAL A 200 -5.83 10.34 -0.73
C VAL A 200 -5.16 8.97 -0.83
N THR A 201 -3.94 8.91 -1.37
CA THR A 201 -3.14 7.69 -1.43
C THR A 201 -1.78 7.87 -0.77
N ILE A 202 -1.46 6.99 0.17
CA ILE A 202 -0.24 6.98 0.99
C ILE A 202 0.53 5.70 0.64
N GLY A 203 1.71 5.83 0.04
CA GLY A 203 2.56 4.68 -0.30
C GLY A 203 1.96 3.71 -1.32
N THR A 204 1.04 4.18 -2.17
CA THR A 204 0.33 3.32 -3.13
C THR A 204 1.21 2.92 -4.31
N PRO A 205 1.23 1.63 -4.74
CA PRO A 205 1.99 1.20 -5.91
C PRO A 205 1.26 1.53 -7.23
N HIS A 206 1.07 2.81 -7.56
CA HIS A 206 0.35 3.23 -8.78
C HIS A 206 1.03 2.83 -10.10
N LYS A 207 2.34 2.56 -10.07
CA LYS A 207 3.16 2.03 -11.17
C LYS A 207 3.66 0.60 -10.85
N GLY A 208 3.05 -0.07 -9.88
CA GLY A 208 3.46 -1.37 -9.37
C GLY A 208 4.72 -1.32 -8.49
N THR A 209 5.07 -2.45 -7.90
CA THR A 209 6.26 -2.60 -7.05
C THR A 209 7.09 -3.82 -7.43
N THR A 210 8.41 -3.65 -7.39
CA THR A 210 9.38 -4.74 -7.63
C THR A 210 9.46 -5.73 -6.47
N VAL A 211 8.83 -5.46 -5.31
CA VAL A 211 8.77 -6.42 -4.19
C VAL A 211 8.08 -7.72 -4.59
N THR A 212 7.11 -7.66 -5.51
CA THR A 212 6.38 -8.84 -5.99
C THR A 212 7.33 -9.81 -6.70
N ASP A 213 8.29 -9.28 -7.46
CA ASP A 213 9.33 -10.09 -8.10
C ASP A 213 10.32 -10.64 -7.06
N VAL A 214 10.60 -9.91 -5.96
CA VAL A 214 11.40 -10.43 -4.83
C VAL A 214 10.68 -11.61 -4.17
N VAL A 215 9.37 -11.52 -3.95
CA VAL A 215 8.57 -12.62 -3.40
C VAL A 215 8.53 -13.81 -4.37
N ASN A 216 8.38 -13.58 -5.68
CA ASN A 216 8.40 -14.65 -6.68
C ASN A 216 9.74 -15.40 -6.74
N ASP A 217 10.86 -14.74 -6.46
CA ASP A 217 12.16 -15.39 -6.37
C ASP A 217 12.27 -16.30 -5.12
N LEU A 218 11.54 -15.99 -4.05
CA LEU A 218 11.50 -16.78 -2.81
C LEU A 218 10.46 -17.92 -2.89
N ILE A 219 9.28 -17.63 -3.44
CA ILE A 219 8.14 -18.54 -3.58
C ILE A 219 8.08 -18.99 -5.04
N THR A 220 8.85 -20.05 -5.35
CA THR A 220 8.87 -20.60 -6.71
C THR A 220 7.58 -21.38 -7.01
N PRO A 221 7.15 -21.50 -8.28
CA PRO A 221 5.96 -22.29 -8.66
C PRO A 221 6.02 -23.77 -8.23
N THR A 222 7.22 -24.31 -8.01
CA THR A 222 7.44 -25.69 -7.53
C THR A 222 7.61 -25.77 -6.01
N GLY A 223 7.58 -24.64 -5.29
CA GLY A 223 7.84 -24.52 -3.85
C GLY A 223 6.75 -23.73 -3.12
N LEU A 224 5.48 -23.97 -3.46
CA LEU A 224 4.33 -23.27 -2.86
C LEU A 224 3.97 -23.73 -1.45
N ASP A 225 4.66 -24.73 -0.90
CA ASP A 225 4.36 -25.28 0.43
C ASP A 225 4.23 -24.21 1.53
N PRO A 226 5.15 -23.22 1.67
CA PRO A 226 5.00 -22.16 2.67
C PRO A 226 3.74 -21.31 2.47
N LEU A 227 3.36 -21.03 1.22
CA LEU A 227 2.16 -20.28 0.88
C LEU A 227 0.90 -21.10 1.21
N VAL A 228 0.89 -22.39 0.86
CA VAL A 228 -0.19 -23.31 1.19
C VAL A 228 -0.35 -23.42 2.71
N ASP A 229 0.75 -23.52 3.46
CA ASP A 229 0.72 -23.56 4.93
C ASP A 229 0.21 -22.26 5.55
N LEU A 230 0.62 -21.11 5.01
CA LEU A 230 0.12 -19.81 5.44
C LEU A 230 -1.40 -19.71 5.23
N ILE A 231 -1.87 -19.99 4.01
CA ILE A 231 -3.30 -19.92 3.69
C ILE A 231 -4.10 -20.93 4.51
N THR A 232 -3.59 -22.16 4.68
CA THR A 232 -4.23 -23.17 5.53
C THR A 232 -4.37 -22.66 6.95
N SER A 233 -3.28 -22.15 7.55
CA SER A 233 -3.28 -21.66 8.94
C SER A 233 -4.24 -20.50 9.15
N CYS A 234 -4.28 -19.54 8.22
CA CYS A 234 -5.18 -18.40 8.30
C CYS A 234 -6.65 -18.78 8.09
N SER A 235 -6.93 -19.91 7.44
CA SER A 235 -8.29 -20.32 7.06
C SER A 235 -8.82 -21.52 7.87
N PHE A 236 -8.01 -22.06 8.79
CA PHE A 236 -8.27 -23.32 9.48
C PHE A 236 -9.43 -23.25 10.47
N GLU A 237 -9.48 -22.16 11.25
CA GLU A 237 -10.55 -21.89 12.21
C GLU A 237 -11.81 -21.36 11.52
N ASP A 238 -12.94 -21.46 12.23
CA ASP A 238 -14.19 -20.82 11.84
C ASP A 238 -13.95 -19.32 11.63
N ARG A 239 -14.56 -18.74 10.59
CA ARG A 239 -14.18 -17.40 10.09
C ARG A 239 -14.17 -16.30 11.16
N GLN A 240 -15.09 -16.37 12.11
CA GLN A 240 -15.22 -15.41 13.22
C GLN A 240 -14.05 -15.46 14.23
N ASP A 241 -13.34 -16.60 14.27
CA ASP A 241 -12.28 -16.96 15.24
C ASP A 241 -10.87 -16.90 14.60
N ARG A 242 -10.77 -16.67 13.29
CA ARG A 242 -9.49 -16.48 12.59
C ARG A 242 -8.76 -15.26 13.15
N VAL A 243 -7.53 -15.46 13.62
CA VAL A 243 -6.63 -14.38 14.06
C VAL A 243 -6.33 -13.40 12.92
N TYR A 244 -6.23 -13.94 11.70
CA TYR A 244 -5.99 -13.18 10.48
C TYR A 244 -6.83 -13.77 9.34
N ASP A 245 -7.98 -13.16 9.07
CA ASP A 245 -8.89 -13.60 8.00
C ASP A 245 -8.40 -13.08 6.63
N LEU A 246 -8.17 -13.99 5.69
CA LEU A 246 -7.73 -13.65 4.32
C LEU A 246 -8.90 -13.28 3.40
N HIS A 247 -10.14 -13.54 3.80
CA HIS A 247 -11.34 -13.27 2.99
C HIS A 247 -11.30 -14.00 1.63
N LEU A 248 -10.77 -15.23 1.61
CA LEU A 248 -10.63 -16.05 0.41
C LEU A 248 -11.55 -17.29 0.45
N ASP A 249 -12.60 -17.27 1.28
CA ASP A 249 -13.56 -18.37 1.41
C ASP A 249 -14.24 -18.71 0.07
N HIS A 250 -14.45 -17.72 -0.80
CA HIS A 250 -15.00 -17.92 -2.15
C HIS A 250 -14.07 -18.67 -3.11
N TRP A 251 -12.79 -18.81 -2.75
CA TRP A 251 -11.83 -19.71 -3.42
C TRP A 251 -11.84 -21.14 -2.84
N GLY A 252 -12.69 -21.42 -1.85
CA GLY A 252 -12.73 -22.70 -1.14
C GLY A 252 -11.71 -22.82 0.01
N PHE A 253 -11.05 -21.71 0.36
CA PHE A 253 -10.08 -21.65 1.46
C PHE A 253 -10.81 -21.45 2.79
N ALA A 254 -11.44 -22.52 3.26
CA ALA A 254 -12.13 -22.59 4.55
C ALA A 254 -12.16 -24.04 5.04
N ASN A 255 -12.44 -24.29 6.32
CA ASN A 255 -12.54 -25.65 6.89
C ASN A 255 -13.98 -26.06 7.29
N PRO A 256 -14.97 -26.04 6.37
CA PRO A 256 -16.37 -26.23 6.75
C PRO A 256 -16.67 -27.63 7.34
N SER A 257 -15.85 -28.64 7.03
CA SER A 257 -16.03 -30.01 7.52
C SER A 257 -15.22 -30.33 8.78
N ARG A 258 -14.60 -29.33 9.43
CA ARG A 258 -13.72 -29.51 10.61
C ARG A 258 -12.67 -30.61 10.39
N GLN A 259 -12.06 -30.60 9.21
CA GLN A 259 -11.02 -31.53 8.81
C GLN A 259 -9.76 -31.30 9.67
N THR A 260 -8.88 -32.29 9.76
CA THR A 260 -7.54 -32.09 10.32
C THR A 260 -6.75 -31.10 9.48
N TYR A 261 -5.74 -30.45 10.08
CA TYR A 261 -4.88 -29.49 9.37
C TYR A 261 -4.29 -30.10 8.09
N GLN A 262 -3.74 -31.31 8.17
CA GLN A 262 -3.14 -31.99 7.02
C GLN A 262 -4.16 -32.30 5.93
N ALA A 263 -5.39 -32.68 6.30
CA ALA A 263 -6.45 -32.96 5.33
C ALA A 263 -6.93 -31.68 4.62
N MET A 264 -7.10 -30.58 5.37
CA MET A 264 -7.43 -29.28 4.78
C MET A 264 -6.31 -28.79 3.86
N ARG A 265 -5.06 -28.82 4.33
CA ARG A 265 -3.88 -28.41 3.55
C ARG A 265 -3.82 -29.14 2.21
N ALA A 266 -3.98 -30.46 2.22
CA ALA A 266 -3.99 -31.28 1.01
C ALA A 266 -5.15 -30.94 0.07
N ARG A 267 -6.34 -30.66 0.62
CA ARG A 267 -7.52 -30.29 -0.17
C ARG A 267 -7.37 -28.94 -0.86
N ILE A 268 -6.85 -27.92 -0.18
CA ILE A 268 -6.80 -26.56 -0.74
C ILE A 268 -5.57 -26.31 -1.62
N ALA A 269 -4.51 -27.12 -1.51
CA ALA A 269 -3.25 -26.92 -2.24
C ALA A 269 -3.42 -26.74 -3.78
N PRO A 270 -4.28 -27.51 -4.49
CA PRO A 270 -4.51 -27.28 -5.91
C PRO A 270 -5.13 -25.91 -6.20
N ALA A 271 -6.15 -25.52 -5.43
CA ALA A 271 -6.82 -24.24 -5.60
C ALA A 271 -5.91 -23.05 -5.22
N VAL A 272 -5.05 -23.19 -4.21
CA VAL A 272 -3.99 -22.22 -3.88
C VAL A 272 -3.03 -22.05 -5.05
N THR A 273 -2.65 -23.15 -5.71
CA THR A 273 -1.78 -23.11 -6.89
C THR A 273 -2.44 -22.34 -8.03
N THR A 274 -3.69 -22.67 -8.37
CA THR A 274 -4.50 -21.96 -9.39
C THR A 274 -4.63 -20.47 -9.07
N TRP A 275 -4.90 -20.13 -7.81
CA TRP A 275 -5.00 -18.75 -7.33
C TRP A 275 -3.68 -18.00 -7.47
N TRP A 276 -2.56 -18.59 -7.04
CA TRP A 276 -1.23 -17.99 -7.07
C TRP A 276 -0.74 -17.71 -8.49
N VAL A 277 -0.84 -18.68 -9.40
CA VAL A 277 -0.41 -18.52 -10.80
C VAL A 277 -1.38 -17.67 -11.63
N GLY A 278 -2.59 -17.46 -11.10
CA GLY A 278 -3.63 -16.64 -11.70
C GLY A 278 -3.35 -15.14 -11.62
N ARG A 279 -4.31 -14.36 -12.12
CA ARG A 279 -4.28 -12.88 -12.11
C ARG A 279 -5.28 -12.26 -11.13
N TYR A 280 -5.92 -13.07 -10.30
CA TYR A 280 -6.96 -12.65 -9.36
C TYR A 280 -6.41 -12.66 -7.93
N ASN A 281 -5.30 -11.97 -7.74
CA ASN A 281 -4.64 -11.83 -6.44
C ASN A 281 -3.85 -10.51 -6.37
N GLY A 282 -3.61 -10.03 -5.15
CA GLY A 282 -2.88 -8.79 -4.90
C GLY A 282 -1.41 -8.85 -5.31
N PHE A 283 -0.80 -10.04 -5.36
CA PHE A 283 0.59 -10.18 -5.82
C PHE A 283 0.73 -9.81 -7.30
N TYR A 284 -0.19 -10.28 -8.16
CA TYR A 284 -0.24 -9.90 -9.56
C TYR A 284 -0.57 -8.41 -9.71
N ASP A 285 -1.65 -7.95 -9.07
CA ASP A 285 -2.16 -6.58 -9.23
C ASP A 285 -1.20 -5.48 -8.76
N ASN A 286 -0.39 -5.76 -7.73
CA ASN A 286 0.64 -4.83 -7.27
C ASN A 286 1.95 -4.96 -8.06
N SER A 287 2.11 -5.96 -8.93
CA SER A 287 3.35 -6.13 -9.70
C SER A 287 3.48 -5.05 -10.77
N VAL A 288 4.72 -4.74 -11.14
CA VAL A 288 5.04 -3.85 -12.28
C VAL A 288 4.39 -4.33 -13.59
N ARG A 289 4.13 -5.64 -13.74
CA ARG A 289 3.41 -6.19 -14.90
C ARG A 289 1.90 -6.05 -14.78
N GLY A 290 1.34 -6.32 -13.60
CA GLY A 290 -0.10 -6.32 -13.38
C GLY A 290 -0.72 -4.92 -13.39
N ILE A 291 0.05 -3.90 -13.00
CA ILE A 291 -0.45 -2.51 -13.02
C ILE A 291 -0.87 -2.06 -14.42
N ASN A 292 -0.25 -2.59 -15.48
CA ASN A 292 -0.64 -2.28 -16.87
C ASN A 292 -2.08 -2.71 -17.18
N ALA A 293 -2.58 -3.77 -16.53
CA ALA A 293 -3.97 -4.19 -16.67
C ALA A 293 -4.91 -3.17 -16.02
N LEU A 294 -4.53 -2.62 -14.86
CA LEU A 294 -5.28 -1.54 -14.22
C LEU A 294 -5.18 -0.22 -14.99
N ASP A 295 -4.02 0.11 -15.57
CA ASP A 295 -3.85 1.27 -16.46
C ASP A 295 -4.71 1.15 -17.72
N SER A 296 -4.85 -0.05 -18.27
CA SER A 296 -5.73 -0.29 -19.41
C SER A 296 -7.21 -0.24 -19.02
N PHE A 297 -7.54 -0.72 -17.82
CA PHE A 297 -8.92 -0.77 -17.31
C PHE A 297 -9.42 0.61 -16.86
N ALA A 298 -8.60 1.35 -16.11
CA ALA A 298 -8.88 2.66 -15.52
C ALA A 298 -7.84 3.69 -15.99
N PRO A 299 -7.87 4.11 -17.27
CA PRO A 299 -6.83 4.94 -17.89
C PRO A 299 -6.94 6.44 -17.57
N VAL A 300 -8.09 6.90 -17.07
CA VAL A 300 -8.33 8.33 -16.85
C VAL A 300 -8.93 8.52 -15.46
N PRO A 301 -8.40 9.44 -14.64
CA PRO A 301 -9.01 9.77 -13.35
C PRO A 301 -10.40 10.40 -13.54
N SER A 302 -11.29 10.16 -12.58
CA SER A 302 -12.65 10.70 -12.61
C SER A 302 -12.65 12.23 -12.56
N ARG A 303 -13.43 12.85 -13.45
CA ARG A 303 -13.66 14.31 -13.49
C ARG A 303 -14.41 14.85 -12.27
N HIS A 304 -14.95 13.97 -11.44
CA HIS A 304 -15.74 14.34 -10.28
C HIS A 304 -14.93 14.40 -8.98
N THR A 305 -13.71 13.86 -8.98
CA THR A 305 -12.96 13.52 -7.76
C THR A 305 -11.64 14.29 -7.66
N TYR A 306 -11.29 14.72 -6.44
CA TYR A 306 -9.96 15.25 -6.11
C TYR A 306 -9.01 14.11 -5.75
N TYR A 307 -7.76 14.15 -6.22
CA TYR A 307 -6.76 13.14 -5.91
C TYR A 307 -5.52 13.76 -5.28
N PHE A 308 -5.08 13.20 -4.16
CA PHE A 308 -3.84 13.59 -3.49
C PHE A 308 -2.95 12.36 -3.28
N THR A 309 -1.65 12.51 -3.51
CA THR A 309 -0.69 11.42 -3.33
C THR A 309 0.47 11.87 -2.46
N MET A 310 1.01 10.94 -1.68
CA MET A 310 2.18 11.17 -0.85
C MET A 310 3.13 9.98 -0.96
N SER A 311 4.40 10.29 -1.22
CA SER A 311 5.47 9.30 -1.43
C SER A 311 6.32 9.14 -0.19
N PHE A 312 6.99 8.00 -0.12
CA PHE A 312 7.83 7.61 1.01
C PHE A 312 9.09 6.94 0.48
N CYS A 313 10.20 7.17 1.15
CA CYS A 313 11.46 6.51 0.88
C CYS A 313 12.02 6.04 2.22
N ALA A 314 12.50 4.81 2.25
CA ALA A 314 13.13 4.08 3.36
C ALA A 314 14.59 3.73 3.04
N THR A 315 15.10 4.13 1.87
CA THR A 315 16.44 3.80 1.41
C THR A 315 17.33 5.02 1.25
N THR A 316 18.64 4.77 1.18
CA THR A 316 19.65 5.74 0.77
C THR A 316 20.54 5.09 -0.30
N SER A 317 21.25 5.92 -1.06
CA SER A 317 22.22 5.43 -2.03
C SER A 317 23.31 4.59 -1.36
N PHE A 318 23.68 3.49 -1.99
CA PHE A 318 24.80 2.67 -1.55
C PHE A 318 26.07 3.55 -1.52
N PRO A 319 26.82 3.59 -0.40
CA PRO A 319 28.00 4.45 -0.28
C PRO A 319 29.02 4.21 -1.39
N ASN A 320 29.47 5.28 -2.05
CA ASN A 320 30.51 5.21 -3.07
C ASN A 320 31.90 5.16 -2.42
N GLU A 321 32.12 4.14 -1.60
CA GLU A 321 33.37 3.94 -0.86
C GLU A 321 34.21 2.83 -1.52
N THR A 322 35.52 2.99 -1.45
CA THR A 322 36.50 1.96 -1.83
C THR A 322 37.04 1.30 -0.57
N LEU A 323 37.31 0.00 -0.63
CA LEU A 323 37.94 -0.68 0.50
C LEU A 323 39.28 -0.02 0.87
N THR A 324 39.51 0.12 2.16
CA THR A 324 40.76 0.62 2.74
C THR A 324 41.89 -0.39 2.52
N ALA A 325 43.13 0.10 2.61
CA ALA A 325 44.30 -0.77 2.53
C ALA A 325 44.30 -1.87 3.62
N GLN A 326 43.76 -1.58 4.81
CA GLN A 326 43.63 -2.56 5.89
C GLN A 326 42.67 -3.68 5.52
N GLU A 327 41.46 -3.35 5.04
CA GLU A 327 40.45 -4.35 4.65
C GLU A 327 40.94 -5.24 3.50
N ILE A 328 41.70 -4.68 2.56
CA ILE A 328 42.33 -5.45 1.47
C ILE A 328 43.37 -6.42 2.04
N ASN A 329 44.21 -5.97 2.98
CA ASN A 329 45.20 -6.83 3.63
C ASN A 329 44.56 -7.95 4.44
N ASP A 330 43.48 -7.65 5.18
CA ASP A 330 42.73 -8.63 5.96
C ASP A 330 42.10 -9.69 5.03
N PHE A 331 41.58 -9.29 3.87
CA PHE A 331 41.07 -10.21 2.86
C PHE A 331 42.17 -11.12 2.28
N ILE A 332 43.34 -10.56 1.93
CA ILE A 332 44.48 -11.34 1.41
C ILE A 332 44.99 -12.35 2.46
N ALA A 333 44.91 -12.01 3.74
CA ALA A 333 45.32 -12.90 4.83
C ALA A 333 44.45 -14.16 4.96
N LEU A 334 43.27 -14.21 4.33
CA LEU A 334 42.40 -15.40 4.33
C LEU A 334 42.94 -16.56 3.48
N PHE A 335 43.90 -16.31 2.59
CA PHE A 335 44.46 -17.35 1.71
C PHE A 335 45.61 -18.11 2.39
N PRO A 336 45.55 -19.46 2.46
CA PRO A 336 46.62 -20.24 3.05
C PRO A 336 47.87 -20.16 2.16
N TYR A 337 48.93 -19.54 2.71
CA TYR A 337 50.23 -19.23 2.10
C TYR A 337 50.20 -18.15 1.02
N SER A 338 50.84 -17.01 1.34
CA SER A 338 51.21 -15.87 0.49
C SER A 338 50.94 -16.05 -1.00
N ILE A 339 49.70 -15.84 -1.44
CA ILE A 339 49.42 -15.58 -2.85
C ILE A 339 50.04 -14.22 -3.10
N ASN A 340 51.26 -14.27 -3.64
CA ASN A 340 52.03 -13.12 -4.05
C ASN A 340 51.89 -13.03 -5.56
N PRO A 341 50.87 -12.31 -6.10
CA PRO A 341 50.72 -12.19 -7.53
C PRO A 341 51.90 -11.45 -8.20
N PHE A 342 52.85 -10.90 -7.42
CA PHE A 342 54.00 -10.12 -7.91
C PHE A 342 55.37 -10.49 -7.29
N GLY A 343 55.49 -11.62 -6.60
CA GLY A 343 56.78 -12.16 -6.14
C GLY A 343 57.67 -11.28 -5.23
N VAL A 344 57.15 -10.31 -4.45
CA VAL A 344 57.95 -9.60 -3.42
C VAL A 344 57.41 -9.86 -2.01
N GLY A 345 58.23 -10.45 -1.14
CA GLY A 345 57.89 -10.64 0.27
C GLY A 345 57.95 -9.32 1.02
N GLY A 346 56.80 -8.83 1.47
CA GLY A 346 56.69 -7.65 2.33
C GLY A 346 55.23 -7.20 2.41
N LEU A 347 54.76 -6.88 3.62
CA LEU A 347 53.56 -6.04 3.78
C LEU A 347 53.66 -4.86 2.82
N LEU A 348 52.54 -4.47 2.18
CA LEU A 348 52.43 -3.31 1.30
C LEU A 348 53.09 -2.06 1.93
N LEU A 349 54.38 -1.85 1.64
CA LEU A 349 55.19 -0.73 2.08
C LEU A 349 55.96 -0.17 0.86
N ALA A 350 55.24 0.29 -0.18
CA ALA A 350 55.74 1.25 -1.19
C ALA A 350 54.59 1.72 -2.14
N PRO A 351 54.65 2.95 -2.68
CA PRO A 351 53.49 3.73 -3.10
C PRO A 351 53.07 3.43 -4.55
N LEU A 352 52.50 2.25 -4.78
CA LEU A 352 51.58 2.05 -5.90
C LEU A 352 50.18 2.26 -5.34
N GLN A 353 49.49 3.32 -5.78
CA GLN A 353 48.09 3.57 -5.43
C GLN A 353 47.22 2.49 -6.06
N PHE A 354 47.16 1.31 -5.42
CA PHE A 354 46.19 0.29 -5.75
C PHE A 354 44.82 0.84 -5.37
N LEU A 355 44.05 1.27 -6.36
CA LEU A 355 42.65 1.62 -6.16
C LEU A 355 41.92 0.30 -5.86
N GLY A 356 41.59 0.08 -4.59
CA GLY A 356 40.82 -1.06 -4.15
C GLY A 356 39.47 -1.14 -4.89
N PRO A 357 38.86 -2.33 -4.98
CA PRO A 357 37.51 -2.42 -5.54
C PRO A 357 36.54 -1.57 -4.72
N SER A 358 35.49 -1.07 -5.36
CA SER A 358 34.38 -0.44 -4.63
C SER A 358 33.81 -1.42 -3.60
N ALA A 359 33.38 -0.92 -2.45
CA ALA A 359 32.76 -1.72 -1.39
C ALA A 359 31.57 -2.52 -1.93
N ARG A 360 30.79 -1.91 -2.83
CA ARG A 360 29.68 -2.58 -3.52
C ARG A 360 30.12 -3.75 -4.39
N ALA A 361 31.20 -3.59 -5.17
CA ALA A 361 31.74 -4.67 -5.99
C ALA A 361 32.29 -5.82 -5.14
N ALA A 362 32.98 -5.50 -4.04
CA ALA A 362 33.47 -6.48 -3.09
C ALA A 362 32.32 -7.27 -2.44
N LEU A 363 31.27 -6.57 -1.97
CA LEU A 363 30.07 -7.21 -1.43
C LEU A 363 29.34 -8.07 -2.47
N GLY A 364 29.22 -7.59 -3.71
CA GLY A 364 28.64 -8.36 -4.81
C GLY A 364 29.39 -9.66 -5.07
N TRP A 365 30.73 -9.63 -5.04
CA TRP A 365 31.55 -10.83 -5.14
C TRP A 365 31.33 -11.78 -3.96
N MET A 366 31.33 -11.29 -2.71
CA MET A 366 31.08 -12.12 -1.52
C MET A 366 29.72 -12.82 -1.57
N ILE A 367 28.68 -12.09 -1.97
CA ILE A 367 27.32 -12.64 -2.13
C ILE A 367 27.28 -13.68 -3.25
N ALA A 368 27.99 -13.46 -4.36
CA ALA A 368 28.09 -14.45 -5.44
C ALA A 368 28.76 -15.75 -4.94
N VAL A 369 29.85 -15.64 -4.17
CA VAL A 369 30.51 -16.80 -3.54
C VAL A 369 29.53 -17.52 -2.60
N ALA A 370 28.84 -16.80 -1.71
CA ALA A 370 27.86 -17.39 -0.79
C ALA A 370 26.74 -18.12 -1.55
N ASN A 371 26.16 -17.50 -2.57
CA ASN A 371 25.12 -18.11 -3.42
C ASN A 371 25.63 -19.37 -4.13
N ASN A 372 26.86 -19.39 -4.62
CA ASN A 372 27.43 -20.53 -5.34
C ASN A 372 27.76 -21.73 -4.43
N HIS A 373 28.11 -21.47 -3.17
CA HIS A 373 28.58 -22.53 -2.25
C HIS A 373 27.52 -22.97 -1.24
N LEU A 374 26.74 -22.05 -0.68
CA LEU A 374 25.76 -22.33 0.38
C LEU A 374 24.34 -22.50 -0.16
N GLY A 375 24.02 -21.85 -1.28
CA GLY A 375 22.73 -21.99 -1.97
C GLY A 375 22.41 -23.45 -2.33
N PRO A 376 23.30 -24.18 -3.03
CA PRO A 376 23.09 -25.59 -3.36
C PRO A 376 22.97 -26.53 -2.15
N LEU A 377 23.47 -26.10 -0.99
CA LEU A 377 23.38 -26.86 0.27
C LEU A 377 22.07 -26.60 1.03
N GLY A 378 21.21 -25.69 0.54
CA GLY A 378 19.89 -25.43 1.13
C GLY A 378 19.90 -24.50 2.35
N TYR A 379 20.99 -23.77 2.62
CA TYR A 379 21.02 -22.80 3.73
C TYR A 379 20.14 -21.57 3.46
N PHE A 380 19.99 -21.19 2.19
CA PHE A 380 19.10 -20.14 1.71
C PHE A 380 18.82 -20.36 0.22
N SER A 381 17.71 -19.83 -0.28
CA SER A 381 17.37 -19.92 -1.71
C SER A 381 18.30 -19.04 -2.55
N ARG A 382 18.36 -17.74 -2.24
CA ARG A 382 19.22 -16.76 -2.90
C ARG A 382 19.35 -15.50 -2.06
N ILE A 383 20.59 -15.02 -1.89
CA ILE A 383 20.87 -13.69 -1.34
C ILE A 383 20.88 -12.70 -2.51
N PRO A 384 20.07 -11.63 -2.49
CA PRO A 384 20.11 -10.58 -3.50
C PRO A 384 21.49 -9.91 -3.55
N PRO A 385 22.03 -9.58 -4.75
CA PRO A 385 23.25 -8.78 -4.84
C PRO A 385 23.01 -7.35 -4.31
N PRO A 386 24.07 -6.62 -3.93
CA PRO A 386 23.90 -5.25 -3.45
C PRO A 386 23.42 -4.33 -4.56
N GLY A 387 22.33 -3.64 -4.27
CA GLY A 387 21.74 -2.64 -5.15
C GLY A 387 22.47 -1.31 -5.15
N ASN A 388 21.89 -0.34 -5.87
CA ASN A 388 22.31 1.06 -5.78
C ASN A 388 21.66 1.77 -4.57
N GLN A 389 20.64 1.16 -3.96
CA GLN A 389 19.97 1.64 -2.76
C GLN A 389 20.10 0.59 -1.64
N ILE A 390 20.22 1.06 -0.40
CA ILE A 390 20.23 0.24 0.82
C ILE A 390 19.21 0.79 1.82
N PRO A 391 18.60 -0.05 2.67
CA PRO A 391 17.70 0.42 3.72
C PRO A 391 18.45 1.36 4.65
N ARG A 392 17.76 2.40 5.12
CA ARG A 392 18.26 3.21 6.22
C ARG A 392 18.33 2.38 7.51
N PRO A 393 19.16 2.78 8.49
CA PRO A 393 19.30 2.06 9.75
C PRO A 393 18.03 2.01 10.61
N ASP A 394 17.07 2.92 10.38
CA ASP A 394 15.84 3.07 11.15
C ASP A 394 14.64 2.31 10.57
N VAL A 395 14.80 1.67 9.41
CA VAL A 395 13.73 0.86 8.78
C VAL A 395 13.35 -0.31 9.68
N LEU A 396 12.06 -0.58 9.78
CA LEU A 396 11.53 -1.75 10.47
C LEU A 396 12.28 -3.00 10.01
N PRO A 397 12.89 -3.81 10.92
CA PRO A 397 13.76 -4.91 10.51
C PRO A 397 13.13 -5.90 9.53
N LEU A 398 11.82 -6.13 9.63
CA LEU A 398 11.07 -6.98 8.69
C LEU A 398 11.04 -6.43 7.25
N LEU A 399 11.15 -5.12 7.08
CA LEU A 399 11.19 -4.44 5.78
C LEU A 399 12.61 -4.26 5.23
N SER A 400 13.65 -4.53 6.04
CA SER A 400 15.05 -4.34 5.62
C SER A 400 15.45 -5.23 4.44
N TYR A 401 15.05 -6.50 4.44
CA TYR A 401 15.33 -7.43 3.35
C TYR A 401 14.64 -7.03 2.03
N PRO A 402 13.31 -6.80 1.97
CA PRO A 402 12.69 -6.36 0.74
C PRO A 402 13.21 -4.99 0.29
N ALA A 403 13.47 -4.04 1.21
CA ALA A 403 14.06 -2.75 0.88
C ALA A 403 15.41 -2.88 0.14
N TYR A 404 16.28 -3.74 0.68
CA TYR A 404 17.59 -4.06 0.09
C TYR A 404 17.45 -4.76 -1.26
N ALA A 405 16.58 -5.77 -1.35
CA ALA A 405 16.37 -6.54 -2.57
C ALA A 405 15.79 -5.69 -3.71
N MET A 406 14.87 -4.78 -3.40
CA MET A 406 14.32 -3.82 -4.35
C MET A 406 15.35 -2.78 -4.80
N GLY A 407 16.26 -2.39 -3.90
CA GLY A 407 17.26 -1.35 -4.14
C GLY A 407 18.28 -1.65 -5.24
N GLY A 408 18.31 -2.89 -5.75
CA GLY A 408 19.12 -3.30 -6.91
C GLY A 408 18.30 -3.93 -8.02
N ARG A 409 16.97 -3.86 -7.95
CA ARG A 409 16.09 -4.55 -8.89
C ARG A 409 15.80 -3.66 -10.08
N ASN A 410 15.96 -4.23 -11.27
CA ASN A 410 15.62 -3.55 -12.51
C ASN A 410 14.13 -3.68 -12.82
N ILE A 411 13.60 -2.71 -13.56
CA ILE A 411 12.28 -2.81 -14.15
C ILE A 411 12.26 -4.06 -15.04
N PRO A 412 11.24 -4.95 -14.91
CA PRO A 412 11.20 -6.18 -15.68
C PRO A 412 11.25 -5.92 -17.19
N PRO A 413 12.04 -6.71 -17.96
CA PRO A 413 12.10 -6.57 -19.42
C PRO A 413 10.72 -6.69 -20.06
N GLY A 414 10.46 -5.82 -21.05
CA GLY A 414 9.19 -5.80 -21.78
C GLY A 414 8.05 -5.07 -21.07
N VAL A 415 8.29 -4.45 -19.92
CA VAL A 415 7.34 -3.53 -19.28
C VAL A 415 7.65 -2.10 -19.71
N ALA A 416 6.63 -1.38 -20.19
CA ALA A 416 6.76 0.02 -20.56
C ALA A 416 6.62 0.91 -19.32
N MET A 417 7.72 1.56 -18.91
CA MET A 417 7.73 2.68 -17.97
C MET A 417 8.38 3.89 -18.67
N PRO A 418 7.61 4.66 -19.46
CA PRO A 418 8.17 5.74 -20.27
C PRO A 418 8.87 6.79 -19.41
N GLY A 419 10.13 7.08 -19.73
CA GLY A 419 10.90 8.14 -19.06
C GLY A 419 11.37 7.79 -17.64
N ILE A 420 11.29 6.53 -17.21
CA ILE A 420 11.79 6.07 -15.90
C ILE A 420 12.82 4.96 -16.13
N THR A 421 14.06 5.20 -15.70
CA THR A 421 15.12 4.18 -15.70
C THR A 421 14.97 3.21 -14.52
N SER A 422 15.65 2.06 -14.59
CA SER A 422 15.65 1.10 -13.48
C SER A 422 16.26 1.69 -12.22
N GLU A 423 17.33 2.45 -12.37
CA GLU A 423 18.04 3.12 -11.28
C GLU A 423 17.17 4.16 -10.58
N GLU A 424 16.41 4.95 -11.34
CA GLU A 424 15.46 5.93 -10.79
C GLU A 424 14.30 5.25 -10.05
N PHE A 425 13.92 4.04 -10.44
CA PHE A 425 12.83 3.30 -9.80
C PHE A 425 13.26 2.54 -8.53
N GLN A 426 14.55 2.36 -8.26
CA GLN A 426 15.06 1.57 -7.13
C GLN A 426 14.81 2.14 -5.73
N PRO A 427 14.79 3.47 -5.48
CA PRO A 427 14.42 4.01 -4.18
C PRO A 427 13.04 3.51 -3.76
N ASN A 428 12.89 3.13 -2.49
CA ASN A 428 11.67 2.47 -2.02
C ASN A 428 11.46 2.69 -0.52
N ASP A 429 10.23 2.47 -0.05
CA ASP A 429 9.85 2.55 1.37
C ASP A 429 9.94 1.20 2.11
N GLY A 430 10.57 0.21 1.50
CA GLY A 430 10.66 -1.18 1.96
C GLY A 430 9.64 -2.13 1.35
N ILE A 431 8.56 -1.64 0.74
CA ILE A 431 7.56 -2.46 0.03
C ILE A 431 7.22 -1.91 -1.35
N VAL A 432 7.22 -0.59 -1.53
CA VAL A 432 6.84 0.07 -2.78
C VAL A 432 7.97 1.02 -3.22
N ASN A 433 8.26 1.00 -4.52
CA ASN A 433 9.20 1.91 -5.15
C ASN A 433 8.69 3.36 -5.02
N THR A 434 9.51 4.31 -4.58
CA THR A 434 9.11 5.68 -4.27
C THR A 434 8.47 6.39 -5.47
N LEU A 435 9.03 6.23 -6.67
CA LEU A 435 8.47 6.79 -7.92
C LEU A 435 7.15 6.13 -8.35
N SER A 436 6.75 5.02 -7.72
CA SER A 436 5.45 4.42 -7.96
C SER A 436 4.32 5.14 -7.22
N MET A 437 4.60 6.04 -6.28
CA MET A 437 3.60 6.54 -5.32
C MET A 437 2.97 7.88 -5.68
N ASP A 438 3.62 8.67 -6.54
CA ASP A 438 3.17 10.01 -6.97
C ASP A 438 1.89 9.98 -7.81
N GLY A 439 1.61 8.87 -8.49
CA GLY A 439 0.39 8.67 -9.26
C GLY A 439 0.56 7.60 -10.35
N PRO A 440 -0.55 7.25 -11.03
CA PRO A 440 -0.52 6.29 -12.14
C PRO A 440 0.33 6.78 -13.31
N MET A 441 0.81 5.85 -14.13
CA MET A 441 1.41 6.20 -15.43
C MET A 441 0.38 6.83 -16.37
N THR A 442 -0.89 6.52 -16.14
CA THR A 442 -2.04 6.99 -16.91
C THR A 442 -2.74 8.12 -16.16
N GLY A 443 -2.68 9.34 -16.69
CA GLY A 443 -3.31 10.52 -16.12
C GLY A 443 -2.33 11.58 -15.62
N PRO A 444 -2.79 12.83 -15.40
CA PRO A 444 -1.92 13.93 -15.01
C PRO A 444 -1.53 13.82 -13.53
N VAL A 445 -0.22 13.83 -13.28
CA VAL A 445 0.37 14.05 -11.96
C VAL A 445 0.91 15.48 -11.92
N ASN A 446 0.57 16.24 -10.88
CA ASN A 446 0.98 17.61 -10.69
C ASN A 446 1.72 17.76 -9.35
N HIS A 447 2.92 18.34 -9.41
CA HIS A 447 3.81 18.56 -8.25
C HIS A 447 3.77 20.02 -7.75
N GLY A 448 2.87 20.85 -8.29
CA GLY A 448 2.64 22.22 -7.88
C GLY A 448 1.61 22.35 -6.76
N SER A 449 1.21 23.58 -6.46
CA SER A 449 0.27 23.85 -5.37
C SER A 449 -1.19 23.64 -5.81
N PHE A 450 -1.86 22.73 -5.10
CA PHE A 450 -3.30 22.48 -5.29
C PHE A 450 -4.13 23.72 -4.94
N ALA A 451 -3.85 24.33 -3.80
CA ALA A 451 -4.53 25.52 -3.32
C ALA A 451 -4.39 26.68 -4.30
N ALA A 452 -3.20 26.92 -4.85
CA ALA A 452 -3.00 27.96 -5.86
C ALA A 452 -3.85 27.70 -7.12
N GLN A 453 -3.93 26.45 -7.58
CA GLN A 453 -4.78 26.10 -8.72
C GLN A 453 -6.26 26.28 -8.40
N LEU A 454 -6.70 25.85 -7.21
CA LEU A 454 -8.07 25.95 -6.76
C LEU A 454 -8.53 27.42 -6.67
N ASP A 455 -7.67 28.30 -6.15
CA ASP A 455 -7.94 29.74 -6.05
C ASP A 455 -7.98 30.41 -7.43
N ALA A 456 -7.05 30.06 -8.32
CA ALA A 456 -6.91 30.70 -9.62
C ALA A 456 -7.98 30.25 -10.65
N SER A 457 -8.32 28.97 -10.69
CA SER A 457 -9.14 28.37 -11.76
C SER A 457 -10.39 27.66 -11.24
N GLY A 458 -10.51 27.48 -9.93
CA GLY A 458 -11.70 26.92 -9.30
C GLY A 458 -11.75 25.38 -9.25
N PRO A 459 -12.83 24.83 -8.65
CA PRO A 459 -12.98 23.40 -8.35
C PRO A 459 -12.88 22.44 -9.53
N ALA A 460 -13.33 22.84 -10.72
CA ALA A 460 -13.41 21.95 -11.87
C ALA A 460 -12.02 21.59 -12.42
N ASP A 461 -11.12 22.57 -12.46
CA ASP A 461 -9.77 22.42 -13.00
C ASP A 461 -8.78 21.79 -12.01
N ALA A 462 -9.19 21.64 -10.74
CA ALA A 462 -8.41 20.98 -9.70
C ALA A 462 -8.76 19.48 -9.52
N LYS A 463 -9.78 18.98 -10.24
CA LYS A 463 -10.21 17.57 -10.24
C LYS A 463 -9.56 16.79 -11.38
N ALA A 464 -9.63 15.45 -11.30
CA ALA A 464 -9.00 14.55 -12.26
C ALA A 464 -7.48 14.76 -12.43
N ILE A 465 -6.82 15.29 -11.40
CA ILE A 465 -5.37 15.47 -11.32
C ILE A 465 -4.89 14.87 -10.01
N TYR A 466 -3.82 14.07 -10.07
CA TYR A 466 -3.12 13.56 -8.91
C TYR A 466 -2.16 14.65 -8.39
N TRP A 467 -2.57 15.35 -7.34
CA TRP A 467 -1.76 16.37 -6.68
C TRP A 467 -0.76 15.70 -5.74
N HIS A 468 0.49 15.65 -6.19
CA HIS A 468 1.57 15.03 -5.45
C HIS A 468 2.12 15.99 -4.40
N LEU A 469 1.98 15.61 -3.13
CA LEU A 469 2.34 16.45 -1.98
C LEU A 469 3.85 16.40 -1.67
N GLY A 470 4.60 15.46 -2.23
CA GLY A 470 6.03 15.30 -1.99
C GLY A 470 6.38 13.95 -1.37
N THR A 471 7.68 13.80 -1.08
CA THR A 471 8.27 12.56 -0.56
C THR A 471 8.72 12.74 0.88
N ASN A 472 8.46 11.74 1.72
CA ASN A 472 8.94 11.68 3.10
C ASN A 472 10.09 10.68 3.22
N SER A 473 11.19 11.08 3.84
CA SER A 473 12.43 10.29 3.90
C SER A 473 12.76 9.75 5.28
N THR A 474 11.85 9.83 6.26
CA THR A 474 12.06 9.26 7.61
C THR A 474 10.97 8.27 8.01
N ILE A 475 10.13 7.87 7.07
CA ILE A 475 8.92 7.06 7.30
C ILE A 475 9.00 5.88 6.33
N ASP A 476 9.04 4.65 6.86
CA ASP A 476 8.95 3.43 6.06
C ASP A 476 7.49 3.01 5.79
N HIS A 477 7.29 1.90 5.07
CA HIS A 477 5.94 1.44 4.70
C HIS A 477 5.02 1.13 5.89
N ALA A 478 5.56 0.64 7.01
CA ALA A 478 4.75 0.34 8.20
C ALA A 478 4.49 1.61 9.03
N ASP A 479 5.48 2.51 9.08
CA ASP A 479 5.36 3.80 9.74
C ASP A 479 4.20 4.63 9.17
N GLN A 480 3.92 4.55 7.87
CA GLN A 480 2.84 5.28 7.19
C GLN A 480 1.44 5.13 7.82
N ILE A 481 1.23 4.02 8.55
CA ILE A 481 -0.01 3.71 9.26
C ILE A 481 0.19 3.68 10.78
N GLY A 482 1.34 4.12 11.29
CA GLY A 482 1.68 4.11 12.71
C GLY A 482 1.97 2.72 13.27
N ALA A 483 2.18 1.71 12.42
CA ALA A 483 2.43 0.34 12.85
C ALA A 483 3.91 0.12 13.16
N PHE A 484 4.21 -0.50 14.31
CA PHE A 484 5.57 -0.87 14.74
C PHE A 484 6.59 0.29 14.74
N THR A 485 6.10 1.52 14.93
CA THR A 485 6.89 2.73 14.82
C THR A 485 7.34 3.28 16.17
N ASN A 486 8.34 4.17 16.16
CA ASN A 486 8.76 4.92 17.34
C ASN A 486 7.81 6.09 17.61
N ARG A 487 7.87 6.66 18.82
CA ARG A 487 6.93 7.72 19.25
C ARG A 487 6.96 8.97 18.37
N ILE A 488 8.14 9.42 17.95
CA ILE A 488 8.30 10.66 17.17
C ILE A 488 7.66 10.47 15.79
N THR A 489 7.98 9.37 15.11
CA THR A 489 7.38 9.03 13.82
C THR A 489 5.86 8.82 13.95
N SER A 490 5.38 8.18 15.02
CA SER A 490 3.94 8.04 15.31
C SER A 490 3.23 9.39 15.41
N ASP A 491 3.82 10.35 16.15
CA ASP A 491 3.24 11.67 16.32
C ASP A 491 3.18 12.44 14.97
N GLU A 492 4.20 12.34 14.12
CA GLU A 492 4.18 12.92 12.77
C GLU A 492 3.14 12.26 11.84
N VAL A 493 2.96 10.95 11.94
CA VAL A 493 1.90 10.23 11.21
C VAL A 493 0.53 10.68 11.69
N GLN A 494 0.33 10.86 12.99
CA GLN A 494 -0.92 11.43 13.52
C GLN A 494 -1.17 12.83 12.93
N VAL A 495 -0.16 13.70 12.89
CA VAL A 495 -0.25 15.03 12.24
C VAL A 495 -0.66 14.90 10.78
N MET A 496 -0.04 13.98 10.02
CA MET A 496 -0.36 13.74 8.61
C MET A 496 -1.85 13.39 8.41
N TYR A 497 -2.40 12.44 9.19
CA TYR A 497 -3.81 12.08 9.08
C TYR A 497 -4.76 13.21 9.51
N MET A 498 -4.41 13.99 10.53
CA MET A 498 -5.19 15.15 10.95
C MET A 498 -5.24 16.24 9.86
N LEU A 499 -4.11 16.51 9.20
CA LEU A 499 -4.05 17.47 8.10
C LEU A 499 -4.82 16.97 6.88
N PHE A 500 -4.71 15.68 6.52
CA PHE A 500 -5.51 15.11 5.44
C PHE A 500 -7.01 15.21 5.70
N ALA A 501 -7.43 14.87 6.93
CA ALA A 501 -8.83 14.97 7.33
C ALA A 501 -9.37 16.40 7.17
N GLU A 502 -8.62 17.40 7.62
CA GLU A 502 -9.02 18.80 7.45
C GLU A 502 -9.02 19.24 5.98
N LEU A 503 -7.97 18.90 5.22
CA LEU A 503 -7.86 19.25 3.81
C LEU A 503 -9.08 18.77 3.03
N ILE A 504 -9.40 17.47 3.12
CA ILE A 504 -10.47 16.85 2.32
C ILE A 504 -11.88 17.22 2.80
N ASP A 505 -12.06 17.51 4.09
CA ASP A 505 -13.33 17.96 4.64
C ASP A 505 -13.75 19.35 4.12
N ARG A 506 -12.79 20.16 3.68
CA ARG A 506 -13.05 21.49 3.09
C ARG A 506 -13.29 21.44 1.57
N LEU A 507 -13.17 20.28 0.93
CA LEU A 507 -13.35 20.14 -0.53
C LEU A 507 -14.80 19.79 -0.87
N GLY A 508 -15.54 20.71 -1.47
CA GLY A 508 -16.88 20.45 -2.01
C GLY A 508 -17.59 21.73 -2.47
N PRO A 509 -18.62 21.63 -3.35
CA PRO A 509 -19.38 22.80 -3.77
C PRO A 509 -19.95 23.54 -2.55
N ALA A 510 -19.95 24.88 -2.56
CA ALA A 510 -20.48 25.70 -1.48
C ALA A 510 -21.88 25.21 -1.05
N ALA A 511 -22.16 25.19 0.25
CA ALA A 511 -23.50 24.89 0.73
C ALA A 511 -24.46 25.88 0.07
N ILE A 512 -25.50 25.40 -0.60
CA ILE A 512 -26.57 26.26 -1.08
C ILE A 512 -27.16 26.91 0.19
N PRO A 513 -27.17 28.25 0.30
CA PRO A 513 -27.79 28.91 1.44
C PRO A 513 -29.23 28.42 1.52
N THR A 514 -29.60 27.87 2.68
CA THR A 514 -31.00 27.63 3.02
C THR A 514 -31.69 29.00 2.99
N THR A 515 -32.35 29.29 1.87
CA THR A 515 -33.26 30.43 1.79
C THR A 515 -34.38 30.11 2.77
N THR A 516 -34.35 30.78 3.92
CA THR A 516 -35.49 30.82 4.83
C THR A 516 -36.66 31.37 4.02
N PRO A 517 -37.82 30.69 3.96
CA PRO A 517 -38.98 31.28 3.34
C PRO A 517 -39.35 32.49 4.20
N SER A 518 -39.29 33.69 3.62
CA SER A 518 -39.89 34.86 4.22
C SER A 518 -41.40 34.61 4.34
N SER A 519 -41.86 34.37 5.56
CA SER A 519 -43.27 34.42 5.94
C SER A 519 -43.77 35.86 6.00
#